data_AF-A0A238AIC4-F1
#
_entry.id   AF-A0A238AIC4-F1
#
_cell.length_a   1.000
_cell.length_b   1.000
_cell.length_c   1.000
_cell.angle_alpha   90.00
_cell.angle_beta   90.00
_cell.angle_gamma   90.00
#
_symmetry.space_group_name_H-M   'P 1'
#
loop_
_entity.id
_entity.type
_entity.pdbx_description
1 polymer ?
#
loop_
_entity_poly.entity_id
_entity_poly.type
_entity_poly.pdbx_seq_one_letter_code
_entity_poly.pdbx_strand_id
1 'polypeptide(L)'
;MTIFVRKISKAKWPSEEEIAEKALDSEIIPFVRADALTTCLKTSQNTLSVWAVENCTDAEIEKAILALITNTKLERLNRIQIVYFSKEDVDSLGLPIAVTEGDTIIESLSKLHNDLVDLNYEKLGKVSQLIISSLRSESVRTYNERKLKDMLLKAINEGIVDQKLLHPSLQSKLGLPVLDQNGNALIKQENGEFVKV
;
A
#
# COMPACT_ATOMS: atom_id res chain seq x y z
N MET A 1 3.68 17.16 -9.13
CA MET A 1 3.49 17.41 -7.69
C MET A 1 3.56 16.07 -7.01
N THR A 2 4.62 15.77 -6.26
CA THR A 2 4.78 14.42 -5.71
C THR A 2 3.64 14.12 -4.73
N ILE A 3 2.98 12.98 -4.95
CA ILE A 3 1.93 12.46 -4.07
C ILE A 3 2.47 11.21 -3.40
N PHE A 4 2.29 11.12 -2.09
CA PHE A 4 2.55 9.90 -1.34
C PHE A 4 1.28 9.08 -1.18
N VAL A 5 1.38 7.79 -1.44
CA VAL A 5 0.31 6.80 -1.29
C VAL A 5 0.67 5.85 -0.16
N ARG A 6 -0.27 5.64 0.77
CA ARG A 6 -0.09 4.69 1.88
C ARG A 6 -1.33 3.83 2.08
N LYS A 7 -1.11 2.53 2.28
CA LYS A 7 -2.16 1.59 2.68
C LYS A 7 -2.59 1.84 4.13
N ILE A 8 -3.91 1.85 4.35
CA ILE A 8 -4.54 1.94 5.67
C ILE A 8 -5.62 0.87 5.85
N SER A 9 -6.06 0.68 7.08
CA SER A 9 -7.29 -0.03 7.42
C SER A 9 -8.31 1.01 7.89
N LYS A 10 -9.16 1.53 6.98
CA LYS A 10 -10.04 2.69 7.27
C LYS A 10 -10.90 2.47 8.51
N ALA A 11 -11.41 1.25 8.72
CA ALA A 11 -12.22 0.89 9.88
C ALA A 11 -11.52 1.04 11.24
N LYS A 12 -10.18 1.19 11.26
CA LYS A 12 -9.42 1.43 12.50
C LYS A 12 -9.30 2.92 12.84
N TRP A 13 -9.53 3.80 11.87
CA TRP A 13 -9.51 5.25 12.05
C TRP A 13 -10.88 5.75 12.52
N PRO A 14 -10.97 6.98 13.05
CA PRO A 14 -12.26 7.64 13.29
C PRO A 14 -13.14 7.62 12.03
N SER A 15 -14.45 7.45 12.23
CA SER A 15 -15.44 7.46 11.17
C SER A 15 -15.56 8.84 10.53
N GLU A 16 -16.19 8.90 9.36
CA GLU A 16 -16.42 10.18 8.68
C GLU A 16 -17.28 11.11 9.54
N GLU A 17 -18.26 10.56 10.27
CA GLU A 17 -19.08 11.30 11.22
C GLU A 17 -18.25 11.85 12.40
N GLU A 18 -17.41 11.01 13.03
CA GLU A 18 -16.52 11.45 14.12
C GLU A 18 -15.56 12.56 13.65
N ILE A 19 -15.06 12.48 12.41
CA ILE A 19 -14.18 13.51 11.82
C ILE A 19 -14.96 14.79 11.54
N ALA A 20 -16.18 14.69 10.99
CA ALA A 20 -17.02 15.82 10.61
C ALA A 20 -17.54 16.61 11.82
N GLU A 21 -17.69 15.97 12.98
CA GLU A 21 -18.03 16.64 14.25
C GLU A 21 -16.94 17.61 14.75
N LYS A 22 -15.72 17.51 14.22
CA LYS A 22 -14.58 18.35 14.58
C LYS A 22 -14.25 19.31 13.44
N ALA A 23 -13.97 20.56 13.78
CA ALA A 23 -13.63 21.58 12.81
C ALA A 23 -12.17 21.44 12.34
N LEU A 24 -11.28 20.99 13.23
CA LEU A 24 -9.85 20.88 12.97
C LEU A 24 -9.33 19.47 13.21
N ASP A 25 -8.32 19.06 12.44
CA ASP A 25 -7.69 17.75 12.61
C ASP A 25 -7.03 17.61 13.99
N SER A 26 -6.49 18.70 14.55
CA SER A 26 -5.92 18.71 15.90
C SER A 26 -6.92 18.34 16.99
N GLU A 27 -8.22 18.54 16.76
CA GLU A 27 -9.27 18.21 17.73
C GLU A 27 -9.63 16.72 17.72
N ILE A 28 -9.37 16.00 16.62
CA ILE A 28 -9.64 14.57 16.50
C ILE A 28 -8.41 13.72 16.84
N ILE A 29 -7.20 14.26 16.71
CA ILE A 29 -5.94 13.56 17.02
C ILE A 29 -5.94 12.87 18.40
N PRO A 30 -6.38 13.53 19.50
CA PRO A 30 -6.44 12.89 20.82
C PRO A 30 -7.40 11.69 20.91
N PHE A 31 -8.34 11.57 19.96
CA PHE A 31 -9.33 10.51 19.87
C PHE A 31 -8.97 9.43 18.84
N VAL A 32 -7.80 9.51 18.21
CA VAL A 32 -7.31 8.46 17.31
C VAL A 32 -7.19 7.15 18.10
N ARG A 33 -7.90 6.13 17.62
CA ARG A 33 -7.98 4.83 18.27
C ARG A 33 -6.60 4.16 18.27
N ALA A 34 -6.25 3.50 19.38
CA ALA A 34 -4.99 2.76 19.50
C ALA A 34 -4.80 1.69 18.41
N ASP A 35 -5.89 1.12 17.89
CA ASP A 35 -5.87 0.20 16.75
C ASP A 35 -5.33 0.84 15.47
N ALA A 36 -5.62 2.11 15.19
CA ALA A 36 -5.04 2.82 14.05
C ALA A 36 -3.52 2.93 14.21
N LEU A 37 -3.06 3.24 15.42
CA LEU A 37 -1.63 3.37 15.73
C LEU A 37 -0.90 2.03 15.59
N THR A 38 -1.46 0.96 16.17
CA THR A 38 -0.81 -0.36 16.22
C THR A 38 -0.98 -1.19 14.95
N THR A 39 -1.92 -0.82 14.07
CA THR A 39 -2.15 -1.50 12.78
C THR A 39 -1.62 -0.69 11.61
N CYS A 40 -2.03 0.58 11.49
CA CYS A 40 -1.70 1.43 10.34
C CYS A 40 -0.41 2.21 10.53
N LEU A 41 -0.01 2.52 11.77
CA LEU A 41 1.23 3.25 12.08
C LEU A 41 2.27 2.38 12.78
N LYS A 42 2.13 1.05 12.69
CA LYS A 42 3.14 0.12 13.17
C LYS A 42 4.43 0.34 12.38
N THR A 43 5.48 0.77 13.08
CA THR A 43 6.78 1.04 12.47
C THR A 43 7.65 -0.20 12.45
N SER A 44 8.67 -0.18 11.60
CA SER A 44 9.85 -1.03 11.68
C SER A 44 11.05 -0.10 11.69
N GLN A 45 11.97 -0.24 12.64
CA GLN A 45 13.15 0.64 12.74
C GLN A 45 12.81 2.15 12.69
N ASN A 46 11.70 2.56 13.33
CA ASN A 46 11.21 3.94 13.35
C ASN A 46 10.86 4.51 11.95
N THR A 47 10.47 3.65 11.00
CA THR A 47 10.03 4.08 9.67
C THR A 47 8.59 3.66 9.34
N LEU A 48 7.99 4.37 8.37
CA LEU A 48 6.72 3.99 7.74
C LEU A 48 6.79 4.16 6.22
N SER A 49 6.48 3.08 5.50
CA SER A 49 6.47 3.03 4.04
C SER A 49 5.43 3.95 3.38
N VAL A 50 5.85 4.69 2.36
CA VAL A 50 4.98 5.45 1.46
C VAL A 50 5.46 5.26 0.02
N TRP A 51 4.56 5.38 -0.94
CA TRP A 51 4.90 5.26 -2.36
C TRP A 51 4.73 6.63 -3.03
N ALA A 52 5.79 7.14 -3.64
CA ALA A 52 5.80 8.42 -4.34
C ALA A 52 5.33 8.25 -5.80
N VAL A 53 4.35 9.04 -6.21
CA VAL A 53 3.86 9.10 -7.58
C VAL A 53 3.77 10.56 -8.05
N GLU A 54 3.65 10.80 -9.35
CA GLU A 54 3.86 12.15 -9.91
C GLU A 54 2.69 13.13 -9.70
N ASN A 55 1.48 12.59 -9.50
CA ASN A 55 0.23 13.33 -9.31
C ASN A 55 -0.88 12.39 -8.78
N CYS A 56 -2.09 12.93 -8.55
CA CYS A 56 -3.22 12.18 -7.99
C CYS A 56 -4.16 11.53 -9.03
N THR A 57 -3.74 11.43 -10.30
CA THR A 57 -4.54 10.75 -11.33
C THR A 57 -4.64 9.25 -11.05
N ASP A 58 -5.66 8.61 -11.60
CA ASP A 58 -5.88 7.18 -11.43
C ASP A 58 -4.68 6.36 -11.90
N ALA A 59 -4.10 6.70 -13.06
CA ALA A 59 -2.95 6.00 -13.60
C ALA A 59 -1.73 6.06 -12.66
N GLU A 60 -1.44 7.22 -12.08
CA GLU A 60 -0.32 7.37 -11.14
C GLU A 60 -0.56 6.62 -9.84
N ILE A 61 -1.74 6.76 -9.22
CA ILE A 61 -2.07 6.03 -7.99
C ILE A 61 -2.05 4.51 -8.24
N GLU A 62 -2.51 4.05 -9.40
CA GLU A 62 -2.50 2.63 -9.77
C GLU A 62 -1.08 2.04 -9.88
N LYS A 63 -0.03 2.84 -10.17
CA LYS A 63 1.36 2.38 -10.06
C LYS A 63 1.70 1.97 -8.62
N ALA A 64 1.37 2.81 -7.63
CA ALA A 64 1.58 2.49 -6.22
C ALA A 64 0.77 1.26 -5.79
N ILE A 65 -0.47 1.13 -6.28
CA ILE A 65 -1.29 -0.06 -6.03
C ILE A 65 -0.66 -1.32 -6.60
N LEU A 66 -0.21 -1.28 -7.86
CA LEU A 66 0.47 -2.41 -8.50
C LEU A 66 1.69 -2.83 -7.70
N ALA A 67 2.53 -1.87 -7.26
CA ALA A 67 3.69 -2.17 -6.44
C ALA A 67 3.30 -2.86 -5.10
N LEU A 68 2.27 -2.34 -4.41
CA LEU A 68 1.76 -2.93 -3.17
C LEU A 68 1.25 -4.37 -3.35
N ILE A 69 0.59 -4.67 -4.47
CA ILE A 69 0.02 -5.99 -4.76
C ILE A 69 0.96 -6.94 -5.50
N THR A 70 2.22 -6.55 -5.70
CA THR A 70 3.25 -7.36 -6.35
C THR A 70 4.49 -7.54 -5.47
N ASN A 71 4.36 -7.37 -4.16
CA ASN A 71 5.41 -7.75 -3.22
C ASN A 71 5.69 -9.26 -3.27
N THR A 72 6.95 -9.63 -3.04
CA THR A 72 7.47 -10.99 -3.26
C THR A 72 6.79 -12.07 -2.40
N LYS A 73 6.17 -11.68 -1.29
CA LYS A 73 5.52 -12.59 -0.33
C LYS A 73 3.99 -12.62 -0.45
N LEU A 74 3.41 -11.93 -1.42
CA LEU A 74 1.95 -11.83 -1.52
C LEU A 74 1.34 -13.11 -2.07
N GLU A 75 0.62 -13.84 -1.21
CA GLU A 75 -0.05 -15.09 -1.60
C GLU A 75 -1.50 -14.92 -2.06
N ARG A 76 -2.10 -13.75 -1.80
CA ARG A 76 -3.48 -13.44 -2.16
C ARG A 76 -3.71 -11.94 -2.25
N LEU A 77 -4.60 -11.56 -3.16
CA LEU A 77 -5.20 -10.24 -3.15
C LEU A 77 -6.23 -10.17 -2.04
N ASN A 78 -6.20 -9.10 -1.26
CA ASN A 78 -7.24 -8.75 -0.31
C ASN A 78 -7.66 -7.31 -0.63
N ARG A 79 -8.89 -6.93 -0.26
CA ARG A 79 -9.32 -5.52 -0.34
C ARG A 79 -8.25 -4.62 0.30
N ILE A 80 -7.82 -3.59 -0.43
CA ILE A 80 -6.92 -2.57 0.08
C ILE A 80 -7.65 -1.24 0.16
N GLN A 81 -7.30 -0.45 1.16
CA GLN A 81 -7.69 0.94 1.28
C GLN A 81 -6.41 1.75 1.36
N ILE A 82 -6.36 2.85 0.61
CA ILE A 82 -5.22 3.75 0.60
C ILE A 82 -5.69 5.15 0.92
N VAL A 83 -4.79 5.93 1.51
CA VAL A 83 -4.86 7.39 1.51
C VAL A 83 -3.73 7.92 0.67
N TYR A 84 -3.91 9.16 0.21
CA TYR A 84 -2.87 9.89 -0.48
C TYR A 84 -2.83 11.34 -0.02
N PHE A 85 -1.63 11.92 0.00
CA PHE A 85 -1.36 13.28 0.45
C PHE A 85 -0.15 13.84 -0.30
N SER A 86 -0.05 15.16 -0.40
CA SER A 86 1.02 15.81 -1.16
C SER A 86 2.35 15.75 -0.39
N LYS A 87 3.48 15.81 -1.10
CA LYS A 87 4.80 15.95 -0.45
C LYS A 87 4.87 17.25 0.34
N GLU A 88 4.23 18.30 -0.15
CA GLU A 88 4.15 19.60 0.49
C GLU A 88 3.49 19.50 1.88
N ASP A 89 2.43 18.70 2.04
CA ASP A 89 1.80 18.44 3.34
C ASP A 89 2.77 17.74 4.30
N VAL A 90 3.54 16.75 3.81
CA VAL A 90 4.55 16.04 4.62
C VAL A 90 5.66 16.98 5.08
N ASP A 91 6.17 17.80 4.16
CA ASP A 91 7.23 18.77 4.44
C ASP A 91 6.75 19.83 5.43
N SER A 92 5.49 20.30 5.31
CA SER A 92 4.89 21.30 6.20
C SER A 92 4.82 20.83 7.66
N LEU A 93 4.71 19.52 7.87
CA LEU A 93 4.71 18.89 9.20
C LEU A 93 6.13 18.55 9.69
N GLY A 94 7.17 18.81 8.90
CA GLY A 94 8.55 18.52 9.24
C GLY A 94 8.82 17.02 9.39
N LEU A 95 8.16 16.18 8.60
CA LEU A 95 8.36 14.74 8.57
C LEU A 95 9.52 14.38 7.61
N PRO A 96 10.63 13.82 8.10
CA PRO A 96 11.75 13.43 7.25
C PRO A 96 11.37 12.26 6.33
N ILE A 97 11.87 12.30 5.10
CA ILE A 97 11.67 11.26 4.08
C ILE A 97 13.04 10.72 3.64
N ALA A 98 13.15 9.40 3.49
CA ALA A 98 14.26 8.74 2.83
C ALA A 98 13.76 7.98 1.59
N VAL A 99 14.49 8.09 0.47
CA VAL A 99 14.25 7.26 -0.72
C VAL A 99 14.82 5.87 -0.43
N THR A 100 14.00 4.84 -0.59
CA THR A 100 14.38 3.45 -0.31
C THR A 100 13.80 2.53 -1.38
N GLU A 101 14.32 1.32 -1.54
CA GLU A 101 13.74 0.36 -2.48
C GLU A 101 12.58 -0.40 -1.85
N GLY A 102 11.49 -0.53 -2.60
CA GLY A 102 10.28 -1.22 -2.17
C GLY A 102 10.30 -2.70 -2.52
N ASP A 103 9.64 -3.52 -1.69
CA ASP A 103 9.38 -4.92 -2.01
C ASP A 103 8.27 -5.01 -3.08
N THR A 104 8.68 -5.11 -4.33
CA THR A 104 7.86 -5.38 -5.50
C THR A 104 8.69 -6.11 -6.55
N ILE A 105 8.06 -7.01 -7.30
CA ILE A 105 8.71 -7.67 -8.44
C ILE A 105 8.85 -6.77 -9.67
N ILE A 106 8.24 -5.57 -9.67
CA ILE A 106 8.32 -4.61 -10.77
C ILE A 106 9.45 -3.63 -10.49
N GLU A 107 10.64 -3.88 -11.06
CA GLU A 107 11.86 -3.12 -10.76
C GLU A 107 11.70 -1.59 -10.93
N SER A 108 11.02 -1.16 -11.99
CA SER A 108 10.77 0.27 -12.24
C SER A 108 9.92 0.92 -11.16
N LEU A 109 9.04 0.16 -10.50
CA LEU A 109 8.19 0.67 -9.42
C LEU A 109 8.89 0.59 -8.06
N SER A 110 9.84 -0.32 -7.85
CA SER A 110 10.59 -0.41 -6.58
C SER A 110 11.20 0.94 -6.16
N LYS A 111 11.66 1.72 -7.14
CA LYS A 111 12.25 3.07 -6.97
C LYS A 111 11.25 4.14 -6.54
N LEU A 112 9.95 3.86 -6.55
CA LEU A 112 8.91 4.76 -6.07
C LEU A 112 8.72 4.66 -4.55
N HIS A 113 9.29 3.64 -3.91
CA HIS A 113 9.18 3.48 -2.47
C HIS A 113 10.00 4.55 -1.73
N ASN A 114 9.46 5.01 -0.62
CA ASN A 114 10.07 5.95 0.29
C ASN A 114 9.65 5.56 1.70
N ASP A 115 10.43 6.00 2.68
CA ASP A 115 10.09 5.86 4.09
C ASP A 115 9.96 7.24 4.73
N LEU A 116 8.90 7.43 5.51
CA LEU A 116 8.92 8.45 6.56
C LEU A 116 9.83 7.93 7.66
N VAL A 117 10.89 8.68 8.01
CA VAL A 117 11.97 8.21 8.90
C VAL A 117 12.07 9.02 10.19
N ASP A 118 12.89 8.53 11.11
CA ASP A 118 13.13 9.10 12.43
C ASP A 118 11.84 9.29 13.23
N LEU A 119 10.87 8.41 13.03
CA LEU A 119 9.56 8.52 13.67
C LEU A 119 9.66 8.26 15.16
N ASN A 120 9.11 9.19 15.93
CA ASN A 120 8.92 9.11 17.36
C ASN A 120 7.44 9.36 17.68
N TYR A 121 7.08 9.40 18.96
CA TYR A 121 5.69 9.64 19.38
C TYR A 121 5.08 10.92 18.76
N GLU A 122 5.83 12.03 18.77
CA GLU A 122 5.37 13.30 18.19
C GLU A 122 5.13 13.18 16.68
N LYS A 123 6.10 12.64 15.94
CA LYS A 123 6.00 12.47 14.48
C LYS A 123 4.92 11.47 14.09
N LEU A 124 4.66 10.43 14.89
CA LEU A 124 3.52 9.54 14.67
C LEU A 124 2.18 10.28 14.83
N GLY A 125 2.10 11.26 15.74
CA GLY A 125 0.98 12.20 15.82
C GLY A 125 0.81 13.00 14.53
N LYS A 126 1.90 13.51 13.95
CA LYS A 126 1.87 14.23 12.67
C LYS A 126 1.49 13.34 11.49
N VAL A 127 1.95 12.08 11.45
CA VAL A 127 1.47 11.10 10.45
C VAL A 127 -0.02 10.81 10.62
N SER A 128 -0.50 10.73 11.86
CA SER A 128 -1.95 10.61 12.13
C SER A 128 -2.71 11.80 11.57
N GLN A 129 -2.15 13.01 11.69
CA GLN A 129 -2.74 14.22 11.13
C GLN A 129 -2.85 14.11 9.61
N LEU A 130 -1.79 13.71 8.89
CA LEU A 130 -1.86 13.49 7.43
C LEU A 130 -3.00 12.55 7.04
N ILE A 131 -3.13 11.41 7.73
CA ILE A 131 -4.15 10.42 7.40
C ILE A 131 -5.55 10.97 7.69
N ILE A 132 -5.75 11.67 8.80
CA ILE A 132 -7.02 12.33 9.12
C ILE A 132 -7.36 13.40 8.07
N SER A 133 -6.40 14.26 7.69
CA SER A 133 -6.60 15.26 6.65
C SER A 133 -6.98 14.61 5.31
N SER A 134 -6.35 13.50 4.95
CA SER A 134 -6.72 12.72 3.76
C SER A 134 -8.13 12.12 3.87
N LEU A 135 -8.53 11.62 5.03
CA LEU A 135 -9.88 11.10 5.25
C LEU A 135 -10.93 12.22 5.16
N ARG A 136 -10.65 13.39 5.75
CA ARG A 136 -11.53 14.58 5.71
C ARG A 136 -11.71 15.14 4.30
N SER A 137 -10.64 15.17 3.52
CA SER A 137 -10.64 15.69 2.14
C SER A 137 -11.05 14.65 1.09
N GLU A 138 -11.52 13.47 1.52
CA GLU A 138 -11.85 12.34 0.65
C GLU A 138 -10.69 11.87 -0.25
N SER A 139 -9.45 12.17 0.15
CA SER A 139 -8.22 11.66 -0.47
C SER A 139 -7.93 10.21 -0.05
N VAL A 140 -8.93 9.36 -0.23
CA VAL A 140 -8.97 7.95 0.14
C VAL A 140 -9.55 7.14 -1.00
N ARG A 141 -9.00 5.95 -1.27
CA ARG A 141 -9.54 5.03 -2.28
C ARG A 141 -9.60 3.61 -1.76
N THR A 142 -10.61 2.87 -2.22
CA THR A 142 -10.79 1.45 -1.89
C THR A 142 -10.73 0.63 -3.16
N TYR A 143 -9.90 -0.42 -3.16
CA TYR A 143 -9.79 -1.37 -4.25
C TYR A 143 -10.20 -2.75 -3.73
N ASN A 144 -11.26 -3.30 -4.32
CA ASN A 144 -11.72 -4.66 -4.00
C ASN A 144 -10.90 -5.70 -4.75
N GLU A 145 -11.04 -6.97 -4.35
CA GLU A 145 -10.26 -8.08 -4.92
C GLU A 145 -10.46 -8.23 -6.44
N ARG A 146 -11.66 -7.95 -6.96
CA ARG A 146 -11.94 -7.99 -8.40
C ARG A 146 -11.11 -6.95 -9.14
N LYS A 147 -11.16 -5.68 -8.73
CA LYS A 147 -10.40 -4.60 -9.37
C LYS A 147 -8.90 -4.86 -9.29
N LEU A 148 -8.39 -5.34 -8.14
CA LEU A 148 -6.98 -5.70 -8.00
C LEU A 148 -6.57 -6.86 -8.93
N LYS A 149 -7.44 -7.87 -9.08
CA LYS A 149 -7.23 -8.98 -10.00
C LYS A 149 -7.17 -8.49 -11.43
N ASP A 150 -8.13 -7.66 -11.85
CA ASP A 150 -8.19 -7.11 -13.20
C ASP A 150 -6.95 -6.26 -13.52
N MET A 151 -6.52 -5.42 -12.58
CA MET A 151 -5.29 -4.62 -12.70
C MET A 151 -4.05 -5.51 -12.86
N LEU A 152 -3.90 -6.54 -12.02
CA LEU A 152 -2.73 -7.42 -12.07
C LEU A 152 -2.70 -8.27 -13.34
N LEU A 153 -3.84 -8.83 -13.76
CA LEU A 153 -3.94 -9.58 -15.02
C LEU A 153 -3.64 -8.71 -16.24
N LYS A 154 -4.13 -7.45 -16.25
CA LYS A 154 -3.79 -6.49 -17.29
C LYS A 154 -2.28 -6.24 -17.35
N ALA A 155 -1.65 -5.98 -16.20
CA ALA A 155 -0.21 -5.73 -16.14
C ALA A 155 0.63 -6.95 -16.58
N ILE A 156 0.17 -8.17 -16.32
CA ILE A 156 0.79 -9.40 -16.84
C ILE A 156 0.67 -9.46 -18.37
N ASN A 157 -0.53 -9.21 -18.92
CA ASN A 157 -0.76 -9.22 -20.37
C ASN A 157 0.04 -8.14 -21.10
N GLU A 158 0.29 -7.00 -20.45
CA GLU A 158 1.11 -5.90 -20.98
C GLU A 158 2.62 -6.14 -20.81
N GLY A 159 3.04 -7.24 -20.17
CA GLY A 159 4.44 -7.57 -19.93
C GLY A 159 5.12 -6.71 -18.85
N ILE A 160 4.34 -5.90 -18.12
CA ILE A 160 4.83 -5.10 -16.98
C ILE A 160 5.16 -6.02 -15.80
N VAL A 161 4.42 -7.11 -15.65
CA VAL A 161 4.59 -8.10 -14.59
C VAL A 161 4.96 -9.45 -15.18
N ASP A 162 6.14 -9.98 -14.84
CA ASP A 162 6.45 -11.38 -15.08
C ASP A 162 5.76 -12.26 -14.03
N GLN A 163 4.78 -13.04 -14.47
CA GLN A 163 4.02 -13.95 -13.63
C GLN A 163 4.92 -14.92 -12.84
N LYS A 164 6.06 -15.34 -13.39
CA LYS A 164 6.98 -16.29 -12.74
C LYS A 164 7.59 -15.75 -11.45
N LEU A 165 7.63 -14.42 -11.31
CA LEU A 165 8.11 -13.74 -10.12
C LEU A 165 7.03 -13.62 -9.03
N LEU A 166 5.75 -13.81 -9.38
CA LEU A 166 4.67 -13.84 -8.40
C LEU A 166 4.71 -15.12 -7.56
N HIS A 167 4.27 -15.01 -6.31
CA HIS A 167 4.13 -16.16 -5.44
C HIS A 167 3.22 -17.25 -6.07
N PRO A 168 3.57 -18.55 -6.01
CA PRO A 168 2.77 -19.63 -6.59
C PRO A 168 1.29 -19.63 -6.18
N SER A 169 1.01 -19.42 -4.89
CA SER A 169 -0.36 -19.27 -4.37
C SER A 169 -1.16 -18.15 -5.03
N LEU A 170 -0.51 -17.03 -5.37
CA LEU A 170 -1.15 -15.91 -6.03
C LEU A 170 -1.42 -16.23 -7.51
N GLN A 171 -0.45 -16.81 -8.22
CA GLN A 171 -0.65 -17.29 -9.60
C GLN A 171 -1.87 -18.22 -9.69
N SER A 172 -1.96 -19.20 -8.78
CA SER A 172 -3.07 -20.14 -8.67
C SER A 172 -4.42 -19.42 -8.44
N LYS A 173 -4.49 -18.47 -7.51
CA LYS A 173 -5.72 -17.70 -7.21
C LYS A 173 -6.15 -16.76 -8.34
N LEU A 174 -5.20 -16.30 -9.16
CA LEU A 174 -5.51 -15.55 -10.37
C LEU A 174 -6.13 -16.43 -11.47
N GLY A 175 -5.97 -17.76 -11.37
CA GLY A 175 -6.40 -18.72 -12.39
C GLY A 175 -5.35 -18.91 -13.49
N LEU A 176 -4.09 -18.62 -13.19
CA LEU A 176 -2.97 -18.75 -14.12
C LEU A 176 -2.27 -20.12 -13.95
N PRO A 177 -1.56 -20.62 -14.97
CA PRO A 177 -0.67 -21.77 -14.82
C PRO A 177 0.36 -21.48 -13.74
N VAL A 178 0.61 -22.38 -12.78
CA VAL A 178 1.55 -22.08 -11.70
C VAL A 178 2.97 -22.45 -12.12
N LEU A 179 3.88 -21.48 -12.10
CA LEU A 179 5.26 -21.62 -12.56
C LEU A 179 6.25 -21.22 -11.46
N ASP A 180 7.41 -21.88 -11.42
CA ASP A 180 8.56 -21.38 -10.67
C ASP A 180 9.28 -20.25 -11.44
N GLN A 181 10.27 -19.62 -10.79
CA GLN A 181 11.06 -18.54 -11.38
C GLN A 181 11.82 -18.95 -12.66
N ASN A 182 12.06 -20.25 -12.86
CA ASN A 182 12.71 -20.79 -14.06
C ASN A 182 11.70 -21.16 -15.16
N GLY A 183 10.40 -21.01 -14.91
CA GLY A 183 9.33 -21.38 -15.84
C GLY A 183 8.93 -22.85 -15.79
N ASN A 184 9.37 -23.63 -14.80
CA ASN A 184 8.91 -25.00 -14.62
C ASN A 184 7.49 -25.01 -14.06
N ALA A 185 6.63 -25.89 -14.58
CA ALA A 185 5.29 -26.08 -14.06
C ALA A 185 5.31 -26.63 -12.63
N LEU A 186 4.44 -26.08 -11.79
CA LEU A 186 4.22 -26.52 -10.42
C LEU A 186 2.79 -27.06 -10.27
N ILE A 187 2.65 -28.14 -9.49
CA ILE A 187 1.36 -28.68 -9.07
C ILE A 187 1.17 -28.47 -7.58
N LYS A 188 -0.07 -28.15 -7.19
CA LYS A 188 -0.46 -28.01 -5.80
C LYS A 188 -0.79 -29.38 -5.22
N GLN A 189 -0.07 -29.78 -4.20
CA GLN A 189 -0.27 -31.01 -3.44
C GLN A 189 -1.45 -30.86 -2.44
N GLU A 190 -1.94 -31.98 -1.91
CA GLU A 190 -3.04 -31.98 -0.92
C GLU A 190 -2.70 -31.19 0.35
N ASN A 191 -1.43 -31.19 0.75
CA ASN A 191 -0.92 -30.41 1.89
C ASN A 191 -0.84 -28.90 1.60
N GLY A 192 -1.15 -28.47 0.38
CA GLY A 192 -1.13 -27.08 -0.05
C GLY A 192 0.19 -26.59 -0.64
N GLU A 193 1.25 -27.40 -0.60
CA GLU A 193 2.56 -27.06 -1.16
C GLU A 193 2.58 -27.15 -2.68
N PHE A 194 3.47 -26.39 -3.31
CA PHE A 194 3.70 -26.42 -4.76
C PHE A 194 5.01 -27.15 -5.06
N VAL A 195 4.93 -28.22 -5.85
CA VAL A 195 6.10 -29.02 -6.26
C VAL A 195 6.23 -29.07 -7.77
N LYS A 196 7.46 -29.21 -8.27
CA LYS A 196 7.72 -29.36 -9.70
C LYS A 196 7.08 -30.65 -10.22
N VAL A 197 6.50 -30.54 -11.41
CA VAL A 197 6.04 -31.70 -12.20
C VAL A 197 7.23 -32.50 -12.69
#